data_AF-A0A933NG67-F1
#
_entry.id   AF-A0A933NG67-F1
#
_cell.length_a   1.000
_cell.length_b   1.000
_cell.length_c   1.000
_cell.angle_alpha   90.00
_cell.angle_beta   90.00
_cell.angle_gamma   90.00
#
_symmetry.space_group_name_H-M   'P 1'
#
loop_
_entity.id
_entity.type
_entity.pdbx_description
1 polymer ?
#
loop_
_entity_poly.entity_id
_entity_poly.type
_entity_poly.pdbx_seq_one_letter_code
_entity_poly.pdbx_strand_id
1 'polypeptide(L)' 'MATKTISIDLEAYRRLARARSGDESFSRVIKRVVRPPFDLEAYLSRIDAQPMSPEAIEAIEAQVSQRDRRSKRSR' A
#
# COMPACT_ATOMS: atom_id res chain seq x y z
N MET A 1 28.11 11.12 -7.57
CA MET A 1 26.91 11.17 -6.71
C MET A 1 27.27 11.87 -5.41
N ALA A 2 26.38 12.70 -4.87
CA ALA A 2 26.58 13.25 -3.53
C ALA A 2 26.30 12.15 -2.50
N THR A 3 27.31 11.81 -1.69
CA THR A 3 27.14 10.89 -0.55
C THR A 3 26.66 11.70 0.65
N LYS A 4 25.64 11.19 1.33
CA LYS A 4 25.15 11.73 2.60
C LYS A 4 25.19 10.61 3.64
N THR A 5 25.61 10.95 4.85
CA THR A 5 25.63 10.04 5.99
C THR A 5 24.39 10.32 6.85
N ILE A 6 23.67 9.27 7.22
CA ILE A 6 22.53 9.34 8.13
C ILE A 6 22.81 8.45 9.34
N SER A 7 22.34 8.86 10.52
CA SER A 7 22.34 8.01 11.71
C SER A 7 20.95 7.40 11.85
N ILE A 8 20.89 6.08 12.01
CA ILE A 8 19.67 5.32 12.26
C ILE A 8 19.94 4.35 13.41
N ASP A 9 18.90 3.94 14.11
CA ASP A 9 19.04 2.91 15.13
C ASP A 9 19.43 1.56 14.51
N LEU A 10 19.93 0.66 15.36
CA LEU A 10 20.44 -0.64 14.94
C LEU A 10 19.33 -1.56 14.39
N GLU A 11 18.10 -1.41 14.88
CA GLU A 11 16.97 -2.21 14.41
C GLU A 11 16.56 -1.80 12.99
N ALA A 12 16.43 -0.50 12.73
CA ALA A 12 16.17 0.07 11.41
C ALA A 12 17.23 -0.35 10.40
N TYR A 13 18.51 -0.29 10.78
CA TYR A 13 19.60 -0.80 9.96
C TYR A 13 19.42 -2.29 9.62
N ARG A 14 19.15 -3.14 10.62
CA ARG A 14 18.94 -4.58 10.42
C ARG A 14 17.75 -4.87 9.51
N ARG A 15 16.64 -4.12 9.64
CA ARG A 15 15.47 -4.25 8.78
C ARG A 15 15.78 -3.91 7.33
N LEU A 16 16.49 -2.81 7.09
CA LEU A 16 16.93 -2.43 5.74
C LEU A 16 17.93 -3.44 5.17
N ALA A 17 18.88 -3.91 5.97
CA ALA A 17 19.86 -4.92 5.54
C ALA A 17 19.17 -6.23 5.10
N ARG A 18 18.14 -6.69 5.83
CA ARG A 18 17.35 -7.88 5.47
C ARG A 18 16.50 -7.68 4.22
N ALA A 19 16.09 -6.45 3.92
CA ALA A 19 15.33 -6.14 2.72
C ALA A 19 16.19 -6.11 1.45
N ARG A 20 17.52 -6.07 1.57
CA ARG A 20 18.46 -6.06 0.44
C ARG A 20 18.33 -7.34 -0.40
N SER A 21 18.28 -7.19 -1.72
CA SER A 21 18.26 -8.33 -2.65
C SER A 21 19.55 -8.39 -3.47
N GLY A 22 20.28 -9.51 -3.36
CA GLY A 22 21.58 -9.68 -4.04
C GLY A 22 22.55 -8.53 -3.76
N ASP A 23 23.19 -8.02 -4.80
CA ASP A 23 24.19 -6.95 -4.68
C ASP A 23 23.59 -5.53 -4.69
N GLU A 24 22.29 -5.37 -4.42
CA GLU A 24 21.61 -4.07 -4.39
C GLU A 24 22.31 -3.08 -3.43
N SER A 25 22.51 -1.83 -3.86
CA SER A 25 23.09 -0.81 -2.98
C SER A 25 22.11 -0.37 -1.90
N PHE A 26 22.63 0.03 -0.73
CA PHE A 26 21.80 0.50 0.39
C PHE A 26 20.88 1.67 -0.01
N SER A 27 21.34 2.59 -0.86
CA SER A 27 20.52 3.69 -1.39
C SER A 27 19.32 3.21 -2.21
N ARG A 28 19.47 2.10 -2.94
CA ARG A 28 18.37 1.51 -3.73
C ARG A 28 17.39 0.77 -2.83
N VAL A 29 17.87 0.07 -1.80
CA VAL A 29 17.02 -0.51 -0.75
C VAL A 29 16.18 0.56 -0.08
N ILE A 30 16.79 1.67 0.37
CA ILE A 30 16.08 2.77 1.02
C ILE A 30 14.98 3.32 0.10
N LYS A 31 15.29 3.61 -1.18
CA LYS A 31 14.28 4.14 -2.13
C LYS A 31 13.13 3.18 -2.41
N ARG A 32 13.38 1.87 -2.36
CA ARG A 32 12.36 0.85 -2.61
C ARG A 32 11.47 0.63 -1.39
N VAL A 33 12.06 0.61 -0.21
CA VAL A 33 11.36 0.31 1.06
C VAL A 33 10.71 1.55 1.66
N VAL A 34 11.42 2.69 1.66
CA VAL A 34 10.93 3.96 2.19
C VAL A 34 10.21 4.71 1.08
N ARG A 35 8.88 4.68 1.13
CA ARG A 35 8.03 5.44 0.20
C ARG A 35 8.15 6.94 0.51
N PRO A 36 8.04 7.80 -0.51
CA PRO A 36 7.96 9.24 -0.28
C PRO A 36 6.74 9.56 0.61
N PRO A 37 6.77 10.67 1.36
CA PRO A 37 5.60 11.17 2.06
C PRO A 37 4.40 11.25 1.13
N PHE A 38 3.25 10.80 1.62
CA PHE A 38 2.01 10.79 0.87
C PHE A 38 1.10 11.87 1.43
N ASP A 39 0.58 12.72 0.54
CA ASP A 39 -0.41 13.72 0.91
C ASP A 39 -1.79 13.05 1.00
N LEU A 40 -2.18 12.75 2.23
CA LEU A 40 -3.44 12.07 2.53
C LEU A 40 -4.65 12.97 2.21
N GLU A 41 -4.58 14.26 2.52
CA GLU A 41 -5.69 15.19 2.33
C GLU A 41 -5.97 15.41 0.84
N ALA A 42 -4.92 15.61 0.05
CA ALA A 42 -5.05 15.74 -1.41
C ALA A 42 -5.52 14.42 -2.06
N TYR A 43 -5.20 13.27 -1.48
CA TYR A 43 -5.71 11.99 -1.95
C TYR A 43 -7.21 11.84 -1.67
N LEU A 44 -7.65 12.10 -0.44
CA LEU A 44 -9.07 12.01 -0.07
C LEU A 44 -9.93 12.98 -0.89
N SER A 45 -9.45 14.22 -1.07
CA SER A 45 -10.14 15.22 -1.90
C SER A 45 -10.35 14.75 -3.35
N ARG A 46 -9.41 13.97 -3.91
CA ARG A 46 -9.55 13.40 -5.26
C ARG A 46 -10.55 12.26 -5.31
N ILE A 47 -10.63 11.44 -4.26
CA ILE A 47 -11.64 10.39 -4.15
C ILE A 47 -13.02 11.02 -4.11
N ASP A 48 -13.21 12.03 -3.27
CA ASP A 48 -14.51 12.70 -3.11
C ASP A 48 -14.96 13.42 -4.39
N ALA A 49 -14.00 13.89 -5.21
CA ALA A 49 -14.28 14.50 -6.50
C ALA A 49 -14.72 13.50 -7.59
N GLN A 50 -14.58 12.19 -7.35
CA GLN A 50 -14.96 11.13 -8.30
C GLN A 50 -15.92 10.13 -7.64
N PRO A 51 -17.13 10.57 -7.25
CA PRO A 51 -18.10 9.69 -6.61
C PRO A 51 -18.56 8.60 -7.59
N MET A 52 -18.78 7.40 -7.06
CA MET A 52 -19.40 6.32 -7.80
C MET A 52 -20.86 6.65 -8.11
N SER A 53 -21.36 6.18 -9.24
CA SER A 53 -22.79 6.35 -9.55
C SER A 53 -23.64 5.51 -8.57
N PRO A 54 -24.88 5.94 -8.25
CA PRO A 54 -25.77 5.19 -7.37
C PRO A 54 -25.97 3.73 -7.82
N GLU A 55 -26.06 3.49 -9.13
CA GLU A 55 -26.24 2.16 -9.70
C GLU A 55 -25.01 1.26 -9.47
N ALA A 56 -23.81 1.85 -9.53
CA ALA A 56 -22.58 1.13 -9.25
C ALA A 56 -22.46 0.77 -7.76
N ILE A 57 -22.92 1.65 -6.86
CA ILE A 57 -22.98 1.39 -5.42
C ILE A 57 -23.94 0.22 -5.15
N GLU A 58 -25.16 0.27 -5.69
CA GLU A 58 -26.17 -0.79 -5.51
C GLU A 58 -25.67 -2.15 -6.02
N ALA A 59 -25.02 -2.18 -7.19
CA ALA A 59 -24.46 -3.40 -7.75
C ALA A 59 -23.37 -4.01 -6.85
N ILE A 60 -22.52 -3.18 -6.24
CA ILE A 60 -21.49 -3.63 -5.29
C ILE A 60 -22.15 -4.17 -4.01
N GLU A 61 -23.14 -3.48 -3.45
CA GLU A 61 -23.85 -3.92 -2.25
C GLU A 61 -24.57 -5.26 -2.47
N ALA A 62 -25.21 -5.43 -3.63
CA ALA A 62 -25.84 -6.70 -4.02
C ALA A 62 -24.81 -7.83 -4.08
N GLN A 63 -23.63 -7.58 -4.66
CA GLN A 63 -22.55 -8.57 -4.77
C GLN A 63 -21.95 -8.93 -3.40
N VAL A 64 -21.74 -7.95 -2.52
CA VAL A 64 -21.25 -8.19 -1.15
C VAL A 64 -22.25 -9.04 -0.37
N SER A 65 -23.55 -8.73 -0.46
CA SER A 65 -24.63 -9.46 0.21
C SER A 65 -24.75 -10.92 -0.26
N GLN A 66 -24.45 -11.20 -1.53
CA GLN A 66 -24.46 -12.56 -2.07
C GLN A 66 -23.26 -13.38 -1.60
N ARG A 67 -22.09 -12.76 -1.38
CA ARG A 67 -20.89 -13.46 -0.87
C ARG A 67 -21.07 -13.98 0.55
N ASP A 68 -21.82 -13.26 1.38
CA ASP A 68 -22.10 -13.67 2.76
C ASP A 68 -22.99 -14.92 2.85
N ARG A 69 -23.71 -15.25 1.78
CA ARG A 69 -24.44 -16.52 1.68
C ARG A 69 -23.46 -17.64 1.35
N ARG A 70 -22.89 -18.27 2.39
CA ARG A 70 -22.16 -19.55 2.28
C ARG A 70 -22.88 -20.48 1.30
N SER A 71 -22.15 -20.97 0.30
CA SER A 71 -22.72 -21.91 -0.67
C SER A 71 -23.29 -23.12 0.08
N LYS A 72 -24.61 -23.30 0.06
CA LYS A 72 -25.26 -24.55 0.47
C LYS A 72 -25.05 -25.59 -0.64
N ARG A 73 -23.79 -25.90 -0.95
CA ARG A 73 -23.49 -27.00 -1.85
C ARG A 73 -23.70 -28.27 -1.03
N SER A 74 -24.86 -28.92 -1.21
CA SER A 74 -25.06 -30.28 -0.74
C SER A 74 -23.96 -31.14 -1.35
N ARG A 75 -23.23 -31.85 -0.49
CA ARG A 75 -22.41 -32.97 -0.93
C ARG A 75 -23.31 -34.09 -1.42
#